data_AF-A0A8J5XVR7-F1
#
_entry.id   AF-A0A8J5XVR7-F1
#
_cell.length_a   1.000
_cell.length_b   1.000
_cell.length_c   1.000
_cell.angle_alpha   90.00
_cell.angle_beta   90.00
_cell.angle_gamma   90.00
#
_symmetry.space_group_name_H-M   'P 1'
#
loop_
_entity.id
_entity.type
_entity.pdbx_description
1 polymer ?
#
loop_
_entity_poly.entity_id
_entity_poly.type
_entity_poly.pdbx_seq_one_letter_code
_entity_poly.pdbx_strand_id
1 'polypeptide(L)'
;MVTMPAAFLLVVCSSFPIQRVRSPVVGVAAAVRRTAISASGDEVSLGGLFRPTGEHKRGGDSEDASSAVILQHDIDRLTLPGQSQQLHLYDTSNLSALRSAFSHGNSFVHVALDPEAVAKRQIGVVAIGTECQILSVSPSSKQNVRGEASSSLVVDVLGVRQVRVEQCTQFEPHVRARLGSVGELELASADDGSLERHLSEVDALSAECHALRAALSLPSTLVDQDAMRKDLASTGLGPNQAAWVVARALGGMRNLAADRRLRALQLCQPALLVSFVLAELLEERHRLLAMKALRTL
;
A
#
# COMPACT_ATOMS: atom_id res chain seq x y z
N MET A 1 41.92 16.40 3.89
CA MET A 1 40.98 16.70 4.99
C MET A 1 39.94 17.67 4.46
N VAL A 2 38.78 17.16 4.03
CA VAL A 2 37.66 18.00 3.60
C VAL A 2 36.45 17.52 4.37
N THR A 3 35.97 18.38 5.25
CA THR A 3 34.82 18.20 6.13
C THR A 3 33.52 18.23 5.34
N MET A 4 32.75 17.15 5.38
CA MET A 4 31.35 17.14 4.93
C MET A 4 30.43 17.73 6.01
N PRO A 5 29.42 18.55 5.67
CA PRO A 5 28.37 18.88 6.62
C PRO A 5 27.29 17.79 6.60
N ALA A 6 27.19 17.05 7.71
CA ALA A 6 26.06 16.18 7.99
C ALA A 6 24.88 17.03 8.48
N ALA A 7 23.98 17.41 7.57
CA ALA A 7 22.66 17.92 7.92
C ALA A 7 21.68 16.75 7.93
N PHE A 8 21.58 16.05 9.07
CA PHE A 8 20.49 15.10 9.31
C PHE A 8 19.20 15.89 9.49
N LEU A 9 18.33 15.84 8.49
CA LEU A 9 16.97 16.33 8.58
C LEU A 9 16.16 15.31 9.40
N LEU A 10 15.90 15.62 10.67
CA LEU A 10 14.97 14.88 11.53
C LEU A 10 13.55 15.05 10.95
N VAL A 11 13.09 14.05 10.21
CA VAL A 11 11.66 13.94 9.86
C VAL A 11 10.93 13.53 11.14
N VAL A 12 10.18 14.47 11.70
CA VAL A 12 9.30 14.21 12.85
C VAL A 12 8.17 13.31 12.38
N CYS A 13 8.20 12.04 12.79
CA CYS A 13 7.09 11.10 12.64
C CYS A 13 5.92 11.56 13.52
N SER A 14 4.98 12.31 12.96
CA SER A 14 3.71 12.59 13.64
C SER A 14 2.79 11.37 13.49
N SER A 15 2.43 10.70 14.58
CA SER A 15 1.37 9.69 14.61
C SER A 15 0.00 10.33 14.83
N PHE A 16 -1.04 9.78 14.19
CA PHE A 16 -2.40 10.34 14.26
C PHE A 16 -3.33 9.47 15.11
N PRO A 17 -3.93 10.01 16.19
CA PRO A 17 -4.97 9.31 16.92
C PRO A 17 -6.28 9.29 16.11
N ILE A 18 -6.99 8.16 16.12
CA ILE A 18 -8.29 8.02 15.46
C ILE A 18 -9.36 8.77 16.29
N GLN A 19 -10.03 9.75 15.68
CA GLN A 19 -11.11 10.49 16.32
C GLN A 19 -12.47 9.78 16.10
N ARG A 20 -13.28 9.68 17.18
CA ARG A 20 -14.66 9.16 17.13
C ARG A 20 -15.65 10.31 17.01
N VAL A 21 -16.47 10.33 15.97
CA VAL A 21 -17.56 11.31 15.80
C VAL A 21 -18.90 10.63 16.15
N ARG A 22 -19.71 11.26 17.00
CA ARG A 22 -21.12 10.89 17.26
C ARG A 22 -22.03 11.91 16.57
N SER A 23 -22.88 11.49 15.64
CA SER A 23 -23.77 12.41 14.89
C SER A 23 -25.19 12.52 15.48
N PRO A 24 -25.84 13.71 15.42
CA PRO A 24 -27.26 13.92 15.73
C PRO A 24 -28.15 13.95 14.47
N VAL A 25 -29.45 13.70 14.64
CA VAL A 25 -30.46 13.43 13.59
C VAL A 25 -31.24 14.68 13.16
N VAL A 26 -31.25 15.04 11.86
CA VAL A 26 -32.35 15.75 11.16
C VAL A 26 -32.25 15.44 9.66
N GLY A 27 -33.37 15.18 8.96
CA GLY A 27 -33.38 14.79 7.53
C GLY A 27 -34.26 15.67 6.64
N VAL A 28 -34.07 15.58 5.31
CA VAL A 28 -35.08 15.75 4.23
C VAL A 28 -34.55 15.05 2.95
N ALA A 29 -35.45 14.48 2.15
CA ALA A 29 -35.20 13.60 0.99
C ALA A 29 -35.11 14.32 -0.37
N ALA A 30 -34.36 13.73 -1.33
CA ALA A 30 -34.65 13.79 -2.78
C ALA A 30 -33.93 12.65 -3.53
N ALA A 31 -34.59 12.09 -4.55
CA ALA A 31 -34.21 10.89 -5.28
C ALA A 31 -33.81 11.17 -6.74
N VAL A 32 -32.81 10.46 -7.28
CA VAL A 32 -32.60 10.32 -8.74
C VAL A 32 -32.11 8.90 -9.09
N ARG A 33 -32.67 8.34 -10.17
CA ARG A 33 -32.58 6.94 -10.64
C ARG A 33 -31.40 6.67 -11.60
N ARG A 34 -31.02 5.39 -11.63
CA ARG A 34 -30.01 4.70 -12.45
C ARG A 34 -30.36 4.62 -13.95
N THR A 35 -29.35 4.28 -14.77
CA THR A 35 -29.48 3.32 -15.88
C THR A 35 -28.29 2.35 -15.92
N ALA A 36 -28.57 1.11 -16.30
CA ALA A 36 -27.69 -0.06 -16.34
C ALA A 36 -27.42 -0.49 -17.79
N ILE A 37 -26.35 -1.25 -18.03
CA ILE A 37 -26.16 -2.07 -19.24
C ILE A 37 -25.85 -3.51 -18.81
N SER A 38 -26.48 -4.44 -19.53
CA SER A 38 -26.49 -5.90 -19.37
C SER A 38 -25.66 -6.53 -20.48
N ALA A 39 -24.94 -7.62 -20.18
CA ALA A 39 -24.68 -8.71 -21.12
C ALA A 39 -24.46 -10.02 -20.36
N SER A 40 -25.07 -11.07 -20.88
CA SER A 40 -25.28 -12.41 -20.34
C SER A 40 -24.20 -13.41 -20.76
N GLY A 41 -23.89 -14.37 -19.88
CA GLY A 41 -23.21 -15.62 -20.22
C GLY A 41 -22.71 -16.31 -18.95
N ASP A 42 -23.29 -17.46 -18.62
CA ASP A 42 -23.06 -18.36 -17.47
C ASP A 42 -21.75 -18.12 -16.67
N GLU A 43 -21.85 -17.25 -15.67
CA GLU A 43 -20.88 -17.13 -14.57
C GLU A 43 -21.60 -17.40 -13.25
N VAL A 44 -20.98 -18.23 -12.40
CA VAL A 44 -21.33 -18.36 -10.99
C VAL A 44 -21.35 -16.94 -10.40
N SER A 45 -22.56 -16.45 -10.16
CA SER A 45 -22.82 -15.03 -10.02
C SER A 45 -22.16 -14.44 -8.77
N LEU A 46 -21.01 -13.77 -8.94
CA LEU A 46 -20.47 -12.77 -8.01
C LEU A 46 -21.52 -11.70 -7.65
N GLY A 47 -22.56 -11.53 -8.47
CA GLY A 47 -23.69 -10.65 -8.23
C GLY A 47 -24.51 -10.94 -6.96
N GLY A 48 -24.36 -12.12 -6.33
CA GLY A 48 -25.00 -12.43 -5.04
C GLY A 48 -24.29 -11.80 -3.83
N LEU A 49 -22.96 -11.72 -3.86
CA LEU A 49 -22.12 -11.20 -2.77
C LEU A 49 -22.05 -9.67 -2.74
N PHE A 50 -22.34 -9.04 -3.88
CA PHE A 50 -22.36 -7.59 -4.07
C PHE A 50 -23.77 -7.05 -4.39
N ARG A 51 -24.82 -7.85 -4.17
CA ARG A 51 -26.18 -7.32 -4.19
C ARG A 51 -26.33 -6.38 -3.01
N PRO A 52 -26.68 -5.09 -3.21
CA PRO A 52 -27.04 -4.22 -2.10
C PRO A 52 -28.32 -4.80 -1.49
N THR A 53 -28.16 -5.57 -0.42
CA THR A 53 -29.27 -5.98 0.43
C THR A 53 -29.89 -4.69 0.95
N GLY A 54 -31.17 -4.51 0.65
CA GLY A 54 -31.92 -3.30 0.97
C GLY A 54 -31.92 -2.99 2.46
N GLU A 55 -32.13 -1.70 2.72
CA GLU A 55 -32.55 -1.09 3.98
C GLU A 55 -31.49 -0.93 5.08
N HIS A 56 -30.46 -0.14 4.79
CA HIS A 56 -29.96 0.79 5.77
C HIS A 56 -30.29 2.23 5.35
N LYS A 57 -31.02 2.93 6.23
CA LYS A 57 -31.36 4.34 6.14
C LYS A 57 -30.12 5.14 5.73
N ARG A 58 -30.18 5.77 4.56
CA ARG A 58 -29.17 6.71 4.06
C ARG A 58 -29.06 7.87 5.05
N GLY A 59 -28.05 7.83 5.90
CA GLY A 59 -27.49 9.03 6.51
C GLY A 59 -26.77 9.78 5.40
N GLY A 60 -27.30 10.93 5.01
CA GLY A 60 -26.59 11.88 4.19
C GLY A 60 -25.58 12.58 5.08
N ASP A 61 -24.43 11.95 5.30
CA ASP A 61 -23.22 12.72 5.54
C ASP A 61 -22.91 13.40 4.20
N SER A 62 -22.62 14.69 4.22
CA SER A 62 -21.86 15.30 3.14
C SER A 62 -20.59 14.47 3.02
N GLU A 63 -20.59 13.50 2.09
CA GLU A 63 -19.42 12.69 1.80
C GLU A 63 -18.31 13.69 1.52
N ASP A 64 -17.35 13.78 2.46
CA ASP A 64 -16.07 14.37 2.16
C ASP A 64 -15.52 13.51 1.03
N ALA A 65 -15.78 13.95 -0.21
CA ALA A 65 -15.36 13.30 -1.45
C ALA A 65 -13.82 13.18 -1.53
N SER A 66 -13.11 13.73 -0.55
CA SER A 66 -11.67 13.67 -0.34
C SER A 66 -11.22 12.62 0.69
N SER A 67 -12.13 11.87 1.30
CA SER A 67 -11.79 10.83 2.28
C SER A 67 -11.62 9.46 1.62
N ALA A 68 -10.44 8.86 1.77
CA ALA A 68 -10.12 7.53 1.25
C ALA A 68 -10.31 6.46 2.32
N VAL A 69 -10.65 5.26 1.88
CA VAL A 69 -10.78 4.10 2.78
C VAL A 69 -9.40 3.59 3.19
N ILE A 70 -9.24 3.23 4.46
CA ILE A 70 -7.98 2.69 4.98
C ILE A 70 -8.10 1.19 5.24
N LEU A 71 -7.10 0.43 4.79
CA LEU A 71 -6.82 -0.93 5.27
C LEU A 71 -5.58 -0.90 6.16
N GLN A 72 -5.72 -1.46 7.36
CA GLN A 72 -4.70 -1.46 8.41
C GLN A 72 -4.12 -2.85 8.56
N HIS A 73 -2.81 -2.98 8.48
CA HIS A 73 -2.10 -4.22 8.77
C HIS A 73 -0.80 -3.96 9.54
N ASP A 74 -0.18 -5.04 10.01
CA ASP A 74 1.19 -5.00 10.52
C ASP A 74 2.17 -4.59 9.41
N ILE A 75 3.30 -4.01 9.83
CA ILE A 75 4.34 -3.48 8.94
C ILE A 75 4.82 -4.57 7.95
N ASP A 76 4.87 -5.83 8.39
CA ASP A 76 5.27 -6.96 7.55
C ASP A 76 4.40 -7.14 6.30
N ARG A 77 3.11 -6.82 6.40
CA ARG A 77 2.13 -7.00 5.32
C ARG A 77 1.94 -5.76 4.46
N LEU A 78 2.63 -4.67 4.75
CA LEU A 78 2.51 -3.41 4.04
C LEU A 78 2.92 -3.57 2.57
N THR A 79 2.04 -3.13 1.67
CA THR A 79 2.32 -3.04 0.23
C THR A 79 2.99 -1.72 -0.06
N LEU A 80 4.15 -1.73 -0.74
CA LEU A 80 4.82 -0.51 -1.17
C LEU A 80 4.40 -0.11 -2.59
N PRO A 81 4.57 1.16 -3.00
CA PRO A 81 4.47 1.57 -4.39
C PRO A 81 5.31 0.67 -5.31
N GLY A 82 4.73 0.26 -6.44
CA GLY A 82 5.34 -0.65 -7.40
C GLY A 82 5.22 -2.14 -7.05
N GLN A 83 4.67 -2.49 -5.89
CA GLN A 83 4.55 -3.89 -5.48
C GLN A 83 3.14 -4.41 -5.71
N SER A 84 3.06 -5.58 -6.35
CA SER A 84 1.84 -6.39 -6.38
C SER A 84 1.87 -7.43 -5.26
N GLN A 85 0.78 -7.52 -4.49
CA GLN A 85 0.65 -8.39 -3.35
C GLN A 85 -0.75 -8.98 -3.26
N GLN A 86 -0.82 -10.24 -2.86
CA GLN A 86 -2.07 -10.88 -2.51
C GLN A 86 -2.36 -10.72 -1.02
N LEU A 87 -3.50 -10.13 -0.69
CA LEU A 87 -3.97 -9.91 0.68
C LEU A 87 -5.11 -10.88 1.00
N HIS A 88 -4.96 -11.61 2.10
CA HIS A 88 -6.03 -12.45 2.63
C HIS A 88 -6.77 -11.68 3.73
N LEU A 89 -8.01 -11.30 3.44
CA LEU A 89 -8.85 -10.52 4.35
C LEU A 89 -9.87 -11.45 5.03
N TYR A 90 -9.85 -11.42 6.36
CA TYR A 90 -10.74 -12.21 7.22
C TYR A 90 -11.67 -11.31 8.05
N ASP A 91 -11.18 -10.14 8.43
CA ASP A 91 -11.84 -9.29 9.42
C ASP A 91 -13.02 -8.52 8.82
N THR A 92 -14.10 -8.40 9.58
CA THR A 92 -15.31 -7.68 9.17
C THR A 92 -15.03 -6.21 8.84
N SER A 93 -14.11 -5.57 9.58
CA SER A 93 -13.64 -4.21 9.32
C SER A 93 -12.99 -4.10 7.94
N ASN A 94 -12.06 -5.01 7.62
CA ASN A 94 -11.31 -5.04 6.37
C ASN A 94 -12.22 -5.40 5.17
N LEU A 95 -13.15 -6.34 5.36
CA LEU A 95 -14.14 -6.70 4.35
C LEU A 95 -15.09 -5.52 4.06
N SER A 96 -15.52 -4.80 5.09
CA SER A 96 -16.34 -3.59 4.91
C SER A 96 -15.55 -2.46 4.24
N ALA A 97 -14.28 -2.28 4.62
CA ALA A 97 -13.39 -1.31 3.98
C ALA A 97 -13.27 -1.62 2.48
N LEU A 98 -13.01 -2.88 2.12
CA LEU A 98 -12.90 -3.29 0.72
C LEU A 98 -14.20 -3.02 -0.07
N ARG A 99 -15.37 -3.33 0.52
CA ARG A 99 -16.68 -3.02 -0.11
C ARG A 99 -16.87 -1.52 -0.32
N SER A 100 -16.43 -0.70 0.64
CA SER A 100 -16.45 0.76 0.48
C SER A 100 -15.49 1.20 -0.63
N ALA A 101 -14.29 0.66 -0.70
CA ALA A 101 -13.31 0.97 -1.76
C ALA A 101 -13.84 0.68 -3.16
N PHE A 102 -14.55 -0.44 -3.35
CA PHE A 102 -15.22 -0.76 -4.62
C PHE A 102 -16.26 0.29 -5.04
N SER A 103 -16.94 0.89 -4.07
CA SER A 103 -17.94 1.92 -4.36
C SER A 103 -17.30 3.27 -4.70
N HIS A 104 -16.02 3.47 -4.39
CA HIS A 104 -15.31 4.75 -4.47
C HIS A 104 -14.01 4.64 -5.29
N GLY A 105 -14.06 3.98 -6.46
CA GLY A 105 -12.96 4.01 -7.43
C GLY A 105 -11.98 2.84 -7.37
N ASN A 106 -12.32 1.73 -6.70
CA ASN A 106 -11.51 0.51 -6.61
C ASN A 106 -10.11 0.74 -6.02
N SER A 107 -9.95 1.77 -5.19
CA SER A 107 -8.71 2.08 -4.50
C SER A 107 -8.92 2.23 -3.00
N PHE A 108 -7.86 1.97 -2.25
CA PHE A 108 -7.81 2.17 -0.80
C PHE A 108 -6.39 2.58 -0.41
N VAL A 109 -6.22 3.07 0.80
CA VAL A 109 -4.90 3.36 1.36
C VAL A 109 -4.49 2.25 2.31
N HIS A 110 -3.38 1.59 1.98
CA HIS A 110 -2.74 0.63 2.86
C HIS A 110 -1.80 1.37 3.81
N VAL A 111 -2.08 1.27 5.11
CA VAL A 111 -1.23 1.84 6.17
C VAL A 111 -0.79 0.76 7.14
N ALA A 112 0.40 0.95 7.70
CA ALA A 112 0.85 0.16 8.82
C ALA A 112 0.26 0.70 10.13
N LEU A 113 0.00 -0.19 11.07
CA LEU A 113 -0.21 0.19 12.47
C LEU A 113 1.06 0.82 13.05
N ASP A 114 0.90 1.87 13.83
CA ASP A 114 2.03 2.52 14.49
C ASP A 114 2.53 1.62 15.65
N PRO A 115 3.78 1.09 15.57
CA PRO A 115 4.31 0.19 16.59
C PRO A 115 4.37 0.87 17.97
N GLU A 116 4.59 2.19 18.04
CA GLU A 116 4.63 2.90 19.32
C GLU A 116 3.25 3.04 19.94
N ALA A 117 2.23 3.33 19.12
CA ALA A 117 0.85 3.39 19.57
C ALA A 117 0.37 2.01 20.05
N VAL A 118 0.69 0.96 19.30
CA VAL A 118 0.37 -0.43 19.66
C VAL A 118 1.03 -0.81 20.99
N ALA A 119 2.30 -0.46 21.19
CA ALA A 119 3.00 -0.69 22.47
C ALA A 119 2.32 0.01 23.65
N LYS A 120 1.74 1.20 23.42
CA LYS A 120 0.97 1.97 24.40
C LYS A 120 -0.50 1.54 24.52
N ARG A 121 -0.92 0.45 23.84
CA ARG A 121 -2.32 -0.01 23.75
C ARG A 121 -3.28 1.03 23.19
N GLN A 122 -2.78 1.89 22.32
CA GLN A 122 -3.54 2.89 21.58
C GLN A 122 -3.70 2.45 20.13
N ILE A 123 -4.76 2.93 19.47
CA ILE A 123 -4.96 2.69 18.05
C ILE A 123 -4.38 3.89 17.29
N GLY A 124 -3.28 3.64 16.58
CA GLY A 124 -2.59 4.63 15.76
C GLY A 124 -2.12 3.98 14.46
N VAL A 125 -2.07 4.79 13.41
CA VAL A 125 -1.52 4.40 12.10
C VAL A 125 -0.35 5.31 11.77
N VAL A 126 0.56 4.79 10.96
CA VAL A 126 1.66 5.60 10.43
C VAL A 126 1.09 6.69 9.50
N ALA A 127 1.64 7.90 9.58
CA ALA A 127 1.20 9.05 8.77
C ALA A 127 1.46 8.91 7.27
N ILE A 128 2.22 7.91 6.84
CA ILE A 128 2.51 7.65 5.44
C ILE A 128 2.08 6.23 5.12
N GLY A 129 1.34 6.09 4.02
CA GLY A 129 0.90 4.82 3.49
C GLY A 129 1.07 4.75 1.98
N THR A 130 0.49 3.70 1.42
CA THR A 130 0.48 3.44 -0.01
C THR A 130 -0.95 3.46 -0.51
N GLU A 131 -1.24 4.27 -1.53
CA GLU A 131 -2.48 4.10 -2.27
C GLU A 131 -2.38 2.82 -3.11
N CYS A 132 -3.31 1.90 -2.88
CA CYS A 132 -3.37 0.62 -3.54
C CYS A 132 -4.61 0.55 -4.44
N GLN A 133 -4.42 0.02 -5.64
CA GLN A 133 -5.52 -0.34 -6.53
C GLN A 133 -5.83 -1.83 -6.40
N ILE A 134 -7.12 -2.14 -6.39
CA ILE A 134 -7.61 -3.52 -6.38
C ILE A 134 -7.57 -4.04 -7.82
N LEU A 135 -6.77 -5.07 -8.07
CA LEU A 135 -6.66 -5.72 -9.37
C LEU A 135 -7.71 -6.83 -9.53
N SER A 136 -7.84 -7.67 -8.50
CA SER A 136 -8.72 -8.83 -8.53
C SER A 136 -9.23 -9.14 -7.13
N VAL A 137 -10.44 -9.73 -7.05
CA VAL A 137 -11.00 -10.25 -5.79
C VAL A 137 -11.59 -11.62 -6.04
N SER A 138 -11.10 -12.59 -5.28
CA SER A 138 -11.58 -13.96 -5.31
C SER A 138 -12.16 -14.35 -3.94
N PRO A 139 -13.37 -14.93 -3.88
CA PRO A 139 -13.88 -15.47 -2.65
C PRO A 139 -13.01 -16.64 -2.19
N SER A 140 -12.77 -16.72 -0.88
CA SER A 140 -12.09 -17.84 -0.26
C SER A 140 -12.88 -18.28 0.96
N SER A 141 -13.12 -19.59 1.08
CA SER A 141 -13.66 -20.16 2.30
C SER A 141 -12.51 -20.84 3.04
N LYS A 142 -12.23 -20.40 4.26
CA LYS A 142 -11.46 -21.19 5.20
C LYS A 142 -12.42 -21.77 6.22
N GLN A 143 -12.33 -23.07 6.44
CA GLN A 143 -12.98 -23.70 7.58
C GLN A 143 -12.13 -23.46 8.81
N ASN A 144 -12.75 -22.92 9.85
CA ASN A 144 -12.11 -22.79 11.15
C ASN A 144 -11.93 -24.19 11.76
N VAL A 145 -11.09 -24.31 12.80
CA VAL A 145 -10.91 -25.57 13.55
C VAL A 145 -12.24 -26.12 14.10
N ARG A 146 -13.28 -25.27 14.20
CA ARG A 146 -14.64 -25.62 14.65
C ARG A 146 -15.59 -26.02 13.50
N GLY A 147 -15.11 -26.12 12.26
CA GLY A 147 -15.92 -26.48 11.08
C GLY A 147 -16.80 -25.34 10.52
N GLU A 148 -16.80 -24.17 11.15
CA GLU A 148 -17.50 -22.99 10.65
C GLU A 148 -16.77 -22.40 9.43
N ALA A 149 -17.52 -22.19 8.34
CA ALA A 149 -17.01 -21.51 7.16
C ALA A 149 -16.97 -20.01 7.43
N SER A 150 -15.77 -19.43 7.49
CA SER A 150 -15.61 -17.98 7.53
C SER A 150 -15.49 -17.45 6.09
N SER A 151 -16.33 -16.48 5.73
CA SER A 151 -16.23 -15.80 4.44
C SER A 151 -14.96 -14.94 4.44
N SER A 152 -13.97 -15.36 3.67
CA SER A 152 -12.74 -14.59 3.47
C SER A 152 -12.61 -14.16 2.03
N LEU A 153 -11.84 -13.12 1.79
CA LEU A 153 -11.53 -12.66 0.44
C LEU A 153 -10.03 -12.71 0.23
N VAL A 154 -9.65 -13.12 -0.98
CA VAL A 154 -8.29 -12.99 -1.49
C VAL A 154 -8.33 -11.83 -2.47
N VAL A 155 -7.53 -10.81 -2.19
CA VAL A 155 -7.51 -9.56 -2.94
C VAL A 155 -6.12 -9.38 -3.51
N ASP A 156 -6.00 -9.32 -4.83
CA ASP A 156 -4.76 -8.93 -5.48
C ASP A 156 -4.73 -7.42 -5.60
N VAL A 157 -3.66 -6.80 -5.08
CA VAL A 157 -3.53 -5.35 -5.01
C VAL A 157 -2.21 -4.90 -5.58
N LEU A 158 -2.21 -3.72 -6.19
CA LEU A 158 -1.01 -3.02 -6.66
C LEU A 158 -0.83 -1.75 -5.84
N GLY A 159 0.34 -1.58 -5.20
CA GLY A 159 0.74 -0.30 -4.65
C GLY A 159 1.07 0.69 -5.77
N VAL A 160 0.36 1.81 -5.82
CA VAL A 160 0.48 2.77 -6.92
C VAL A 160 1.40 3.93 -6.56
N ARG A 161 1.11 4.61 -5.45
CA ARG A 161 1.90 5.76 -5.00
C ARG A 161 1.87 5.92 -3.49
N GLN A 162 2.82 6.70 -2.99
CA GLN A 162 2.87 7.09 -1.60
C GLN A 162 1.81 8.17 -1.32
N VAL A 163 1.16 8.10 -0.16
CA VAL A 163 0.19 9.08 0.30
C VAL A 163 0.43 9.46 1.75
N ARG A 164 0.13 10.71 2.11
CA ARG A 164 0.18 11.18 3.49
C ARG A 164 -1.23 11.14 4.07
N VAL A 165 -1.35 10.54 5.25
CA VAL A 165 -2.58 10.56 6.04
C VAL A 165 -2.54 11.82 6.90
N GLU A 166 -3.50 12.72 6.70
CA GLU A 166 -3.60 13.97 7.48
C GLU A 166 -4.52 13.83 8.68
N GLN A 167 -5.59 13.05 8.52
CA GLN A 167 -6.59 12.84 9.56
C GLN A 167 -7.26 11.50 9.38
N CYS A 168 -7.45 10.75 10.47
CA CYS A 168 -8.23 9.51 10.47
C CYS A 168 -9.56 9.70 11.20
N THR A 169 -10.63 9.28 10.54
CA THR A 169 -11.99 9.30 11.06
C THR A 169 -12.52 7.88 11.14
N GLN A 170 -13.02 7.47 12.31
CA GLN A 170 -13.63 6.15 12.48
C GLN A 170 -15.04 6.13 11.88
N PHE A 171 -15.27 5.26 10.91
CA PHE A 171 -16.57 5.02 10.27
C PHE A 171 -16.96 3.56 10.45
N GLU A 172 -17.71 3.22 11.50
CA GLU A 172 -17.97 1.81 11.82
C GLU A 172 -18.56 1.03 10.63
N PRO A 173 -17.96 -0.11 10.24
CA PRO A 173 -16.90 -0.86 10.94
C PRO A 173 -15.46 -0.62 10.44
N HIS A 174 -15.21 0.36 9.57
CA HIS A 174 -13.90 0.67 8.99
C HIS A 174 -13.36 2.06 9.38
N VAL A 175 -12.22 2.45 8.83
CA VAL A 175 -11.61 3.78 9.05
C VAL A 175 -11.43 4.46 7.70
N ARG A 176 -11.68 5.76 7.66
CA ARG A 176 -11.37 6.61 6.50
C ARG A 176 -10.31 7.63 6.88
N ALA A 177 -9.52 8.05 5.91
CA ALA A 177 -8.55 9.11 6.07
C ALA A 177 -8.77 10.23 5.06
N ARG A 178 -8.58 11.46 5.54
CA ARG A 178 -8.27 12.56 4.64
C ARG A 178 -6.82 12.41 4.20
N LEU A 179 -6.62 12.42 2.89
CA LEU A 179 -5.30 12.29 2.30
C LEU A 179 -4.73 13.66 1.96
N GLY A 180 -3.48 13.86 2.33
CA GLY A 180 -2.62 14.91 1.80
C GLY A 180 -1.78 14.37 0.65
N SER A 181 -1.39 15.25 -0.26
CA SER A 181 -0.34 14.92 -1.21
C SER A 181 0.99 14.78 -0.46
N VAL A 182 1.69 13.68 -0.70
CA VAL A 182 3.15 13.71 -0.53
C VAL A 182 3.63 14.60 -1.65
N GLY A 183 4.27 15.73 -1.30
CA GLY A 183 4.49 16.86 -2.20
C GLY A 183 4.75 16.42 -3.63
N GLU A 184 4.10 17.06 -4.59
CA GLU A 184 4.41 16.91 -6.01
C GLU A 184 5.90 17.23 -6.16
N LEU A 185 6.71 16.18 -6.15
CA LEU A 185 8.14 16.33 -6.21
C LEU A 185 8.45 16.72 -7.63
N GLU A 186 8.61 18.02 -7.82
CA GLU A 186 9.50 18.52 -8.84
C GLU A 186 10.80 17.73 -8.66
N LEU A 187 11.07 16.83 -9.60
CA LEU A 187 12.40 16.31 -9.86
C LEU A 187 13.22 17.54 -10.21
N ALA A 188 13.73 18.23 -9.18
CA ALA A 188 14.46 19.48 -9.33
C ALA A 188 15.77 19.15 -10.04
N SER A 189 15.73 19.13 -11.37
CA SER A 189 16.85 19.02 -12.31
C SER A 189 18.01 18.15 -11.81
N ALA A 190 17.72 17.02 -11.18
CA ALA A 190 18.72 16.01 -10.93
C ALA A 190 19.07 15.50 -12.32
N ASP A 191 20.32 15.71 -12.76
CA ASP A 191 20.84 15.30 -14.06
C ASP A 191 20.22 13.95 -14.44
N ASP A 192 19.25 13.93 -15.36
CA ASP A 192 18.33 12.80 -15.56
C ASP A 192 19.09 11.49 -15.80
N GLY A 193 20.29 11.60 -16.40
CA GLY A 193 21.20 10.49 -16.61
C GLY A 193 21.80 9.89 -15.33
N SER A 194 21.98 10.66 -14.25
CA SER A 194 22.45 10.15 -12.96
C SER A 194 21.34 9.39 -12.21
N LEU A 195 20.11 9.90 -12.23
CA LEU A 195 18.98 9.23 -11.57
C LEU A 195 18.66 7.90 -12.26
N GLU A 196 18.63 7.89 -13.60
CA GLU A 196 18.38 6.66 -14.34
C GLU A 196 19.48 5.61 -14.13
N ARG A 197 20.76 6.02 -14.04
CA ARG A 197 21.85 5.11 -13.65
C ARG A 197 21.63 4.49 -12.28
N HIS A 198 21.28 5.30 -11.27
CA HIS A 198 21.02 4.78 -9.94
C HIS A 198 19.82 3.83 -9.92
N LEU A 199 18.76 4.10 -10.68
CA LEU A 199 17.61 3.20 -10.78
C LEU A 199 17.96 1.88 -11.49
N SER A 200 18.77 1.92 -12.54
CA SER A 200 19.32 0.70 -13.16
C SER A 200 20.19 -0.10 -12.19
N GLU A 201 20.95 0.58 -11.33
CA GLU A 201 21.74 -0.07 -10.28
C GLU A 201 20.84 -0.71 -9.20
N VAL A 202 19.74 -0.06 -8.81
CA VAL A 202 18.71 -0.64 -7.92
C VAL A 202 18.17 -1.94 -8.51
N ASP A 203 17.82 -1.95 -9.80
CA ASP A 203 17.29 -3.14 -10.46
C ASP A 203 18.31 -4.28 -10.50
N ALA A 204 19.57 -3.96 -10.86
CA ALA A 204 20.65 -4.95 -10.89
C ALA A 204 20.90 -5.56 -9.50
N LEU A 205 21.01 -4.74 -8.46
CA LEU A 205 21.22 -5.21 -7.09
C LEU A 205 20.01 -5.99 -6.54
N SER A 206 18.79 -5.58 -6.88
CA SER A 206 17.57 -6.32 -6.52
C SER A 206 17.57 -7.72 -7.15
N ALA A 207 17.90 -7.82 -8.44
CA ALA A 207 18.01 -9.09 -9.15
C ALA A 207 19.13 -9.98 -8.58
N GLU A 208 20.29 -9.41 -8.26
CA GLU A 208 21.39 -10.13 -7.59
C GLU A 208 20.97 -10.67 -6.21
N CYS A 209 20.33 -9.83 -5.38
CA CYS A 209 19.83 -10.25 -4.08
C CYS A 209 18.80 -11.37 -4.21
N HIS A 210 17.91 -11.30 -5.20
CA HIS A 210 16.96 -12.36 -5.49
C HIS A 210 17.67 -13.67 -5.88
N ALA A 211 18.65 -13.61 -6.78
CA ALA A 211 19.42 -14.78 -7.19
C ALA A 211 20.19 -15.42 -6.03
N LEU A 212 20.79 -14.59 -5.15
CA LEU A 212 21.47 -15.08 -3.94
C LEU A 212 20.50 -15.73 -2.95
N ARG A 213 19.30 -15.17 -2.77
CA ARG A 213 18.26 -15.80 -1.94
C ARG A 213 17.81 -17.14 -2.49
N ALA A 214 17.58 -17.22 -3.80
CA ALA A 214 17.24 -18.47 -4.47
C ALA A 214 18.34 -19.52 -4.27
N ALA A 215 19.61 -19.16 -4.42
CA ALA A 215 20.75 -20.04 -4.15
C ALA A 215 20.84 -20.49 -2.68
N LEU A 216 20.30 -19.70 -1.75
CA LEU A 216 20.22 -20.00 -0.33
C LEU A 216 18.89 -20.71 0.06
N SER A 217 18.00 -20.98 -0.89
CA SER A 217 16.64 -21.49 -0.65
C SER A 217 15.85 -20.63 0.33
N LEU A 218 16.11 -19.32 0.34
CA LEU A 218 15.37 -18.35 1.13
C LEU A 218 14.15 -17.87 0.36
N PRO A 219 13.04 -17.53 1.03
CA PRO A 219 11.89 -16.92 0.37
C PRO A 219 12.29 -15.62 -0.35
N SER A 220 11.97 -15.56 -1.63
CA SER A 220 12.15 -14.35 -2.43
C SER A 220 11.07 -14.23 -3.49
N THR A 221 10.71 -13.00 -3.77
CA THR A 221 9.79 -12.64 -4.85
C THR A 221 10.45 -11.57 -5.68
N LEU A 222 10.59 -11.81 -6.98
CA LEU A 222 11.08 -10.82 -7.92
C LEU A 222 9.90 -9.91 -8.33
N VAL A 223 10.16 -8.62 -8.45
CA VAL A 223 9.22 -7.68 -9.05
C VAL A 223 9.52 -7.61 -10.54
N ASP A 224 8.55 -7.96 -11.37
CA ASP A 224 8.62 -7.74 -12.81
C ASP A 224 8.35 -6.27 -13.10
N GLN A 225 9.42 -5.52 -13.44
CA GLN A 225 9.34 -4.08 -13.67
C GLN A 225 8.52 -3.73 -14.91
N ASP A 226 8.50 -4.60 -15.93
CA ASP A 226 7.74 -4.35 -17.15
C ASP A 226 6.24 -4.59 -16.91
N ALA A 227 5.90 -5.66 -16.18
CA ALA A 227 4.54 -5.89 -15.72
C ALA A 227 4.08 -4.74 -14.80
N MET A 228 4.90 -4.33 -13.82
CA MET A 228 4.61 -3.20 -12.93
C MET A 228 4.36 -1.91 -13.72
N ARG A 229 5.20 -1.61 -14.73
CA ARG A 229 5.04 -0.41 -15.56
C ARG A 229 3.75 -0.45 -16.36
N LYS A 230 3.40 -1.61 -16.92
CA LYS A 230 2.14 -1.81 -17.65
C LYS A 230 0.94 -1.66 -16.73
N ASP A 231 0.99 -2.24 -15.54
CA ASP A 231 -0.10 -2.19 -14.57
C ASP A 231 -0.28 -0.76 -14.06
N LEU A 232 0.82 -0.06 -13.72
CA LEU A 232 0.80 1.37 -13.36
C LEU A 232 0.18 2.24 -14.47
N ALA A 233 0.55 2.01 -15.74
CA ALA A 233 -0.03 2.73 -16.88
C ALA A 233 -1.53 2.45 -17.05
N SER A 234 -2.00 1.26 -16.69
CA SER A 234 -3.42 0.87 -16.78
C SER A 234 -4.31 1.54 -15.71
N THR A 235 -3.71 2.06 -14.63
CA THR A 235 -4.44 2.65 -13.50
C THR A 235 -5.05 4.02 -13.81
N GLY A 236 -4.74 4.64 -14.96
CA GLY A 236 -5.22 5.98 -15.32
C GLY A 236 -4.59 7.12 -14.52
N LEU A 237 -3.84 6.81 -13.46
CA LEU A 237 -2.91 7.72 -12.81
C LEU A 237 -1.72 7.87 -13.75
N GLY A 238 -1.79 8.87 -14.63
CA GLY A 238 -0.78 9.11 -15.67
C GLY A 238 0.64 9.07 -15.10
N PRO A 239 1.66 8.76 -15.94
CA PRO A 239 3.02 8.54 -15.49
C PRO A 239 3.64 9.84 -14.99
N ASN A 240 3.35 10.23 -13.75
CA ASN A 240 4.17 11.18 -13.04
C ASN A 240 5.53 10.50 -12.86
N GLN A 241 6.56 11.04 -13.53
CA GLN A 241 7.91 10.49 -13.52
C GLN A 241 8.40 10.27 -12.08
N ALA A 242 8.07 11.16 -11.15
CA ALA A 242 8.41 11.00 -9.74
C ALA A 242 7.73 9.79 -9.09
N ALA A 243 6.45 9.54 -9.38
CA ALA A 243 5.74 8.38 -8.86
C ALA A 243 6.34 7.06 -9.39
N TRP A 244 6.76 7.04 -10.66
CA TRP A 244 7.45 5.89 -11.24
C TRP A 244 8.82 5.65 -10.61
N VAL A 245 9.62 6.71 -10.40
CA VAL A 245 10.93 6.61 -9.71
C VAL A 245 10.75 6.01 -8.31
N VAL A 246 9.76 6.50 -7.56
CA VAL A 246 9.44 6.00 -6.21
C VAL A 246 8.99 4.54 -6.25
N ALA A 247 8.09 4.19 -7.19
CA ALA A 247 7.58 2.83 -7.34
C ALA A 247 8.69 1.84 -7.73
N ARG A 248 9.57 2.21 -8.68
CA ARG A 248 10.70 1.38 -9.11
C ARG A 248 11.69 1.16 -7.96
N ALA A 249 12.04 2.22 -7.23
CA ALA A 249 12.94 2.14 -6.09
C ALA A 249 12.37 1.28 -4.96
N LEU A 250 11.13 1.54 -4.52
CA LEU A 250 10.48 0.78 -3.45
C LEU A 250 10.13 -0.65 -3.86
N GLY A 251 9.86 -0.89 -5.15
CA GLY A 251 9.69 -2.22 -5.72
C GLY A 251 10.90 -3.13 -5.46
N GLY A 252 12.12 -2.59 -5.62
CA GLY A 252 13.37 -3.31 -5.33
C GLY A 252 13.52 -3.76 -3.87
N MET A 253 12.83 -3.10 -2.93
CA MET A 253 12.92 -3.40 -1.50
C MET A 253 12.01 -4.52 -1.01
N ARG A 254 11.22 -5.18 -1.89
CA ARG A 254 10.22 -6.20 -1.52
C ARG A 254 10.71 -7.26 -0.55
N ASN A 255 11.98 -7.61 -0.71
CA ASN A 255 12.63 -8.70 0.00
C ASN A 255 13.25 -8.23 1.34
N LEU A 256 13.39 -6.93 1.58
CA LEU A 256 14.02 -6.38 2.79
C LEU A 256 13.09 -6.44 4.01
N ALA A 257 13.70 -6.32 5.20
CA ALA A 257 12.98 -6.28 6.47
C ALA A 257 11.92 -5.16 6.50
N ALA A 258 10.81 -5.42 7.18
CA ALA A 258 9.66 -4.51 7.21
C ALA A 258 9.99 -3.12 7.76
N ASP A 259 10.87 -3.02 8.76
CA ASP A 259 11.33 -1.73 9.29
C ASP A 259 12.10 -0.91 8.25
N ARG A 260 12.95 -1.57 7.44
CA ARG A 260 13.71 -0.92 6.35
C ARG A 260 12.75 -0.42 5.27
N ARG A 261 11.75 -1.24 4.91
CA ARG A 261 10.68 -0.88 3.98
C ARG A 261 9.86 0.32 4.47
N LEU A 262 9.48 0.34 5.74
CA LEU A 262 8.74 1.46 6.33
C LEU A 262 9.56 2.74 6.36
N ARG A 263 10.85 2.67 6.73
CA ARG A 263 11.76 3.82 6.70
C ARG A 263 11.91 4.39 5.29
N ALA A 264 12.08 3.53 4.28
CA ALA A 264 12.12 3.99 2.89
C ALA A 264 10.80 4.65 2.49
N LEU A 265 9.66 4.05 2.86
CA LEU A 265 8.36 4.65 2.61
C LEU A 265 8.21 6.01 3.31
N GLN A 266 8.91 6.29 4.41
CA GLN A 266 8.85 7.60 5.07
C GLN A 266 9.70 8.67 4.36
N LEU A 267 10.59 8.29 3.44
CA LEU A 267 11.39 9.21 2.67
C LEU A 267 10.53 9.84 1.56
N CYS A 268 10.18 11.11 1.74
CA CYS A 268 9.40 11.84 0.75
C CYS A 268 10.25 12.42 -0.40
N GLN A 269 11.58 12.25 -0.42
CA GLN A 269 12.43 12.78 -1.50
C GLN A 269 12.97 11.64 -2.38
N PRO A 270 12.72 11.62 -3.70
CA PRO A 270 13.11 10.52 -4.58
C PRO A 270 14.62 10.28 -4.61
N ALA A 271 15.43 11.34 -4.60
CA ALA A 271 16.88 11.20 -4.59
C ALA A 271 17.38 10.53 -3.30
N LEU A 272 16.92 10.98 -2.13
CA LEU A 272 17.25 10.37 -0.85
C LEU A 272 16.73 8.94 -0.76
N LEU A 273 15.53 8.70 -1.26
CA LEU A 273 14.92 7.38 -1.33
C LEU A 273 15.78 6.41 -2.15
N VAL A 274 16.18 6.80 -3.37
CA VAL A 274 16.99 5.95 -4.25
C VAL A 274 18.36 5.66 -3.62
N SER A 275 19.03 6.68 -3.07
CA SER A 275 20.31 6.47 -2.37
C SER A 275 20.17 5.57 -1.15
N PHE A 276 19.09 5.71 -0.38
CA PHE A 276 18.78 4.83 0.75
C PHE A 276 18.55 3.39 0.28
N VAL A 277 17.70 3.19 -0.73
CA VAL A 277 17.40 1.86 -1.31
C VAL A 277 18.68 1.17 -1.80
N LEU A 278 19.55 1.89 -2.51
CA LEU A 278 20.83 1.37 -2.97
C LEU A 278 21.71 0.88 -1.81
N ALA A 279 21.86 1.71 -0.76
CA ALA A 279 22.66 1.35 0.40
C ALA A 279 22.11 0.08 1.10
N GLU A 280 20.79 0.00 1.26
CA GLU A 280 20.12 -1.14 1.88
C GLU A 280 20.25 -2.43 1.06
N LEU A 281 20.15 -2.33 -0.27
CA LEU A 281 20.35 -3.47 -1.17
C LEU A 281 21.80 -3.95 -1.18
N LEU A 282 22.79 -3.05 -1.13
CA LEU A 282 24.20 -3.40 -1.02
C LEU A 282 24.50 -4.14 0.28
N GLU A 283 23.96 -3.66 1.41
CA GLU A 283 24.11 -4.34 2.69
C GLU A 283 23.48 -5.73 2.67
N GLU A 284 22.27 -5.86 2.12
CA GLU A 284 21.59 -7.15 1.99
C GLU A 284 22.38 -8.11 1.09
N ARG A 285 22.94 -7.62 -0.02
CA ARG A 285 23.82 -8.43 -0.89
C ARG A 285 25.01 -8.95 -0.10
N HIS A 286 25.71 -8.11 0.66
CA HIS A 286 26.84 -8.53 1.47
C HIS A 286 26.45 -9.56 2.53
N ARG A 287 25.29 -9.36 3.19
CA ARG A 287 24.74 -10.32 4.15
C ARG A 287 24.49 -11.69 3.51
N LEU A 288 23.87 -11.72 2.33
CA LEU A 288 23.57 -12.95 1.60
C LEU A 288 24.85 -13.66 1.09
N LEU A 289 25.84 -12.90 0.62
CA LEU A 289 27.14 -13.45 0.24
C LEU A 289 27.87 -14.07 1.44
N ALA A 290 27.86 -13.41 2.61
CA ALA A 290 28.41 -13.94 3.84
C ALA A 290 27.70 -15.24 4.26
N MET A 291 26.36 -15.28 4.19
CA MET A 291 25.59 -16.50 4.45
C MET A 291 25.93 -17.64 3.48
N LYS A 292 26.14 -17.32 2.19
CA LYS A 292 26.54 -18.30 1.18
C LYS A 292 27.93 -18.87 1.48
N ALA A 293 28.89 -18.03 1.85
CA ALA A 293 30.23 -18.46 2.23
C ALA A 293 30.22 -19.38 3.46
N LEU A 294 29.39 -19.08 4.46
CA LEU A 294 29.24 -19.91 5.66
C LEU A 294 28.64 -21.30 5.37
N ARG A 295 27.82 -21.44 4.33
CA ARG A 295 27.27 -22.76 3.92
C ARG A 295 28.24 -23.63 3.15
N THR A 296 29.28 -23.04 2.59
CA THR A 296 30.30 -23.77 1.80
C THR A 296 31.47 -24.28 2.65
N LEU A 297 31.52 -23.90 3.93
CA LEU A 297 32.46 -24.40 4.93
C LEU A 297 31.86 -25.62 5.65
#